data_AF-Q93R44-F1
#
_entry.id   AF-Q93R44-F1
#
_cell.length_a   1.000
_cell.length_b   1.000
_cell.length_c   1.000
_cell.angle_alpha   90.00
_cell.angle_beta   90.00
_cell.angle_gamma   90.00
#
_symmetry.space_group_name_H-M   'P 1'
#
loop_
_entity.id
_entity.type
_entity.pdbx_description
1 polymer ?
#
loop_
_entity_poly.entity_id
_entity_poly.type
_entity_poly.pdbx_seq_one_letter_code
_entity_poly.pdbx_strand_id
1 'polypeptide(L)'
;ATVLAQSIITEGLKAVAAGMNPMDLKRGIDKAVIAAVEELKKLSVPCSDSKAIAQVGTISANSDSTVGELIAQAMEKVGKEGVITVEEGSGLQDELDVVEGMQFDRGYLSPYFINKPETGSIELESPFILLADKKISNIREMLPVLEAVAKAGKPLLIIAEDVEGEALATLVVNTMRGIVKVAAVKAPGFGDRRKAMLQDIATLTAGTVISEEIGLELEKTTLEDLGQAKRVVINKDTTIIIDGVGDEAAIQGRVAQIRQQIEDATSDYDKEKLQERVAKLAGGVAVIKVGAATEVEMKEKKARVEDALHA
;
A
#
# COMPACT_ATOMS: atom_id res chain seq x y z
N ALA A 1 22.34 -7.27 -6.75
CA ALA A 1 21.94 -7.74 -8.10
C ALA A 1 22.93 -7.35 -9.21
N THR A 2 23.30 -6.07 -9.32
CA THR A 2 24.12 -5.53 -10.42
C THR A 2 25.50 -6.20 -10.57
N VAL A 3 26.20 -6.46 -9.46
CA VAL A 3 27.52 -7.13 -9.48
C VAL A 3 27.41 -8.57 -10.01
N LEU A 4 26.44 -9.35 -9.52
CA LEU A 4 26.20 -10.71 -10.00
C LEU A 4 25.85 -10.73 -11.49
N ALA A 5 24.97 -9.82 -11.92
CA ALA A 5 24.62 -9.70 -13.34
C ALA A 5 25.86 -9.39 -14.19
N GLN A 6 26.68 -8.43 -13.77
CA GLN A 6 27.92 -8.08 -14.47
C GLN A 6 28.87 -9.28 -14.57
N SER A 7 29.09 -10.01 -13.46
CA SER A 7 29.97 -11.18 -13.45
C SER A 7 29.47 -12.29 -14.38
N ILE A 8 28.17 -12.62 -14.31
CA ILE A 8 27.57 -13.66 -15.16
C ILE A 8 27.65 -13.27 -16.63
N ILE A 9 27.34 -12.01 -16.97
CA ILE A 9 27.43 -11.51 -18.35
C ILE A 9 28.87 -11.55 -18.85
N THR A 10 29.82 -11.05 -18.05
CA THR A 10 31.24 -10.96 -18.45
C THR A 10 31.82 -12.33 -18.73
N GLU A 11 31.63 -13.29 -17.81
CA GLU A 11 32.14 -14.65 -17.99
C GLU A 11 31.36 -15.44 -19.04
N GLY A 12 30.04 -15.23 -19.14
CA GLY A 12 29.21 -15.81 -20.19
C GLY A 12 29.66 -15.38 -21.59
N LEU A 13 29.92 -14.09 -21.79
CA LEU A 13 30.39 -13.56 -23.09
C LEU A 13 31.78 -14.09 -23.46
N LYS A 14 32.69 -14.26 -22.49
CA LYS A 14 34.00 -14.90 -22.74
C LYS A 14 33.84 -16.34 -23.22
N ALA A 15 32.97 -17.12 -22.59
CA ALA A 15 32.70 -18.51 -22.98
C ALA A 15 32.07 -18.61 -24.38
N VAL A 16 31.19 -17.67 -24.74
CA VAL A 16 30.64 -17.57 -26.10
C VAL A 16 31.73 -17.21 -27.11
N ALA A 17 32.61 -16.25 -26.80
CA ALA A 17 33.73 -15.88 -27.67
C ALA A 17 34.73 -17.05 -27.89
N ALA A 18 34.83 -17.96 -26.92
CA ALA A 18 35.60 -19.20 -27.04
C ALA A 18 34.92 -20.30 -27.88
N GLY A 19 33.75 -20.02 -28.47
CA GLY A 19 33.02 -20.92 -29.38
C GLY A 19 32.04 -21.88 -28.70
N MET A 20 31.74 -21.70 -27.41
CA MET A 20 30.73 -22.51 -26.73
C MET A 20 29.31 -22.13 -27.17
N ASN A 21 28.39 -23.10 -27.17
CA ASN A 21 26.99 -22.86 -27.52
C ASN A 21 26.30 -21.98 -26.47
N PRO A 22 25.81 -20.77 -26.83
CA PRO A 22 25.17 -19.85 -25.88
C PRO A 22 23.93 -20.44 -25.19
N MET A 23 23.18 -21.30 -25.88
CA MET A 23 21.96 -21.91 -25.33
C MET A 23 22.28 -22.93 -24.25
N ASP A 24 23.37 -23.69 -24.41
CA ASP A 24 23.81 -24.66 -23.40
C ASP A 24 24.45 -23.95 -22.20
N LEU A 25 25.19 -22.86 -22.42
CA LEU A 25 25.69 -22.00 -21.34
C LEU A 25 24.53 -21.43 -20.50
N LYS A 26 23.51 -20.87 -21.15
CA LYS A 26 22.32 -20.37 -20.45
C LYS A 26 21.65 -21.48 -19.65
N ARG A 27 21.42 -22.65 -20.26
CA ARG A 27 20.78 -23.80 -19.59
C ARG A 27 21.58 -24.27 -18.37
N GLY A 28 22.91 -24.26 -18.47
CA GLY A 28 23.82 -24.57 -17.36
C GLY A 28 23.70 -23.56 -16.22
N ILE A 29 23.71 -22.26 -16.54
CA ILE A 29 23.53 -21.17 -15.57
C ILE A 29 22.17 -21.29 -14.89
N ASP A 30 21.08 -21.46 -15.64
CA ASP A 30 19.74 -21.60 -15.08
C ASP A 30 19.65 -22.79 -14.11
N LYS A 31 20.22 -23.94 -14.49
CA LYS A 31 20.23 -25.13 -13.64
C LYS A 31 21.04 -24.92 -12.35
N ALA A 32 22.18 -24.24 -12.44
CA ALA A 32 22.99 -23.88 -11.29
C ALA A 32 22.26 -22.90 -10.36
N VAL A 33 21.57 -21.90 -10.92
CA VAL A 33 20.77 -20.94 -10.15
C VAL A 33 19.61 -21.64 -9.44
N ILE A 34 18.89 -22.55 -10.10
CA ILE A 34 17.81 -23.32 -9.48
C ILE A 34 18.34 -24.12 -8.28
N ALA A 35 19.43 -24.86 -8.47
CA ALA A 35 20.05 -25.63 -7.39
C ALA A 35 20.57 -24.71 -6.26
N ALA A 36 21.15 -23.56 -6.59
CA ALA A 36 21.60 -22.58 -5.61
C ALA A 36 20.43 -21.99 -4.80
N VAL A 37 19.29 -21.70 -5.43
CA VAL A 37 18.09 -21.21 -4.74
C VAL A 37 17.51 -22.28 -3.81
N GLU A 38 17.48 -23.54 -4.22
CA GLU A 38 17.07 -24.65 -3.35
C GLU A 38 17.98 -24.79 -2.14
N GLU A 39 19.30 -24.69 -2.33
CA GLU A 39 20.25 -24.76 -1.23
C GLU A 39 20.16 -23.53 -0.32
N LEU A 40 19.93 -22.34 -0.89
CA LEU A 40 19.72 -21.10 -0.12
C LEU A 40 18.52 -21.23 0.82
N LYS A 41 17.44 -21.88 0.37
CA LYS A 41 16.26 -22.15 1.22
C LYS A 41 16.59 -23.07 2.40
N LYS A 42 17.50 -24.03 2.23
CA LYS A 42 17.94 -24.93 3.32
C LYS A 42 18.87 -24.23 4.32
N LEU A 43 19.68 -23.30 3.82
CA LEU A 43 20.57 -22.48 4.65
C LEU A 43 19.84 -21.34 5.36
N SER A 44 18.64 -20.97 4.90
CA SER A 44 17.83 -19.90 5.47
C SER A 44 17.45 -20.21 6.91
N VAL A 45 17.74 -19.27 7.82
CA VAL A 45 17.36 -19.36 9.23
C VAL A 45 16.07 -18.54 9.43
N PRO A 46 14.96 -19.15 9.86
CA PRO A 46 13.71 -18.44 10.06
C PRO A 46 13.82 -17.36 11.16
N CYS A 47 13.40 -16.14 10.86
CA CYS A 47 13.27 -15.04 11.81
C CYS A 47 11.87 -15.07 12.42
N SER A 48 11.69 -15.81 13.52
CA SER A 48 10.35 -16.11 14.05
C SER A 48 10.00 -15.35 15.32
N ASP A 49 11.00 -14.99 16.11
CA ASP A 49 10.91 -14.35 17.41
C ASP A 49 11.23 -12.86 17.32
N SER A 50 10.60 -12.08 18.21
CA SER A 50 10.78 -10.62 18.29
C SER A 50 12.25 -10.21 18.45
N LYS A 51 13.07 -11.03 19.12
CA LYS A 51 14.51 -10.78 19.26
C LYS A 51 15.26 -10.91 17.94
N ALA A 52 15.00 -11.94 17.16
CA ALA A 52 15.60 -12.07 15.83
C ALA A 52 15.15 -10.92 14.90
N ILE A 53 13.88 -10.51 14.98
CA ILE A 53 13.35 -9.35 14.22
C ILE A 53 14.11 -8.08 14.61
N ALA A 54 14.28 -7.83 15.91
CA ALA A 54 15.03 -6.69 16.40
C ALA A 54 16.50 -6.72 15.94
N GLN A 55 17.12 -7.90 15.89
CA GLN A 55 18.50 -8.04 15.41
C GLN A 55 18.63 -7.72 13.92
N VAL A 56 17.71 -8.22 13.08
CA VAL A 56 17.68 -7.90 11.65
C VAL A 56 17.47 -6.40 11.46
N GLY A 57 16.45 -5.82 12.10
CA GLY A 57 16.18 -4.38 12.05
C GLY A 57 17.37 -3.53 12.51
N THR A 58 18.06 -3.94 13.58
CA THR A 58 19.27 -3.26 14.08
C THR A 58 20.39 -3.26 13.04
N ILE A 59 20.66 -4.41 12.42
CA ILE A 59 21.73 -4.53 11.42
C ILE A 59 21.40 -3.70 10.18
N SER A 60 20.15 -3.78 9.71
CA SER A 60 19.66 -3.01 8.56
C SER A 60 19.65 -1.50 8.84
N ALA A 61 19.46 -1.10 10.10
CA ALA A 61 19.52 0.28 10.56
C ALA A 61 20.94 0.73 10.97
N ASN A 62 22.01 0.27 10.31
CA ASN A 62 23.40 0.66 10.62
C ASN A 62 23.81 0.43 12.10
N SER A 63 23.37 -0.69 12.69
CA SER A 63 23.59 -1.04 14.10
C SER A 63 22.87 -0.16 15.12
N ASP A 64 21.81 0.53 14.70
CA ASP A 64 20.93 1.27 15.60
C ASP A 64 19.90 0.35 16.26
N SER A 65 20.15 0.01 17.53
CA SER A 65 19.28 -0.89 18.29
C SER A 65 17.91 -0.28 18.59
N THR A 66 17.80 1.05 18.64
CA THR A 66 16.51 1.71 18.93
C THR A 66 15.53 1.49 17.79
N VAL A 67 16.00 1.55 16.54
CA VAL A 67 15.20 1.26 15.35
C VAL A 67 14.78 -0.20 15.31
N GLY A 68 15.71 -1.13 15.61
CA GLY A 68 15.40 -2.55 15.65
C GLY A 68 14.34 -2.90 16.70
N GLU A 69 14.43 -2.32 17.90
CA GLU A 69 13.44 -2.50 18.96
C GLU A 69 12.07 -1.91 18.58
N LEU A 70 12.03 -0.72 17.97
CA LEU A 70 10.78 -0.11 17.50
C LEU A 70 10.07 -0.96 16.44
N ILE A 71 10.81 -1.49 15.46
CA ILE A 71 10.25 -2.37 14.42
C ILE A 71 9.71 -3.65 15.04
N ALA A 72 10.44 -4.27 15.97
CA ALA A 72 10.00 -5.47 16.66
C ALA A 72 8.72 -5.24 17.48
N GLN A 73 8.63 -4.11 18.19
CA GLN A 73 7.42 -3.72 18.91
C GLN A 73 6.23 -3.46 17.98
N ALA A 74 6.46 -2.80 16.83
CA ALA A 74 5.42 -2.58 15.83
C ALA A 74 4.88 -3.92 15.30
N MET A 75 5.76 -4.82 14.86
CA MET A 75 5.39 -6.16 14.39
C MET A 75 4.68 -7.01 15.46
N GLU A 76 5.02 -6.84 16.73
CA GLU A 76 4.33 -7.53 17.82
C GLU A 76 2.89 -7.04 18.00
N LYS A 77 2.64 -5.73 17.81
CA LYS A 77 1.30 -5.15 17.93
C LYS A 77 0.38 -5.51 16.76
N VAL A 78 0.84 -5.40 15.52
CA VAL A 78 0.01 -5.65 14.32
C VAL A 78 0.10 -7.08 13.79
N GLY A 79 1.03 -7.88 14.32
CA GLY A 79 1.31 -9.23 13.84
C GLY A 79 2.16 -9.24 12.57
N LYS A 80 2.55 -10.44 12.13
CA LYS A 80 3.46 -10.65 10.98
C LYS A 80 2.91 -10.18 9.65
N GLU A 81 1.58 -10.20 9.50
CA GLU A 81 0.86 -9.77 8.29
C GLU A 81 0.33 -8.33 8.43
N GLY A 82 0.68 -7.66 9.53
CA GLY A 82 0.26 -6.30 9.82
C GLY A 82 0.99 -5.27 8.96
N VAL A 83 0.35 -4.15 8.71
CA VAL A 83 0.93 -3.05 7.91
C VAL A 83 1.64 -2.09 8.85
N ILE A 84 2.89 -1.76 8.53
CA ILE A 84 3.69 -0.79 9.28
C ILE A 84 4.03 0.37 8.35
N THR A 85 3.84 1.60 8.81
CA THR A 85 4.20 2.83 8.10
C THR A 85 5.06 3.72 8.98
N VAL A 86 5.87 4.57 8.35
CA VAL A 86 6.80 5.47 9.03
C VAL A 86 6.45 6.92 8.72
N GLU A 87 6.35 7.75 9.76
CA GLU A 87 6.02 9.17 9.67
C GLU A 87 7.07 10.05 10.35
N GLU A 88 7.07 11.30 9.95
CA GLU A 88 7.85 12.36 10.60
C GLU A 88 7.20 12.70 11.95
N GLY A 89 7.93 12.54 13.05
CA GLY A 89 7.46 12.88 14.38
C GLY A 89 7.50 14.39 14.64
N SER A 90 6.61 14.89 15.48
CA SER A 90 6.58 16.30 15.86
C SER A 90 7.51 16.65 17.04
N GLY A 91 8.13 15.64 17.66
CA GLY A 91 8.94 15.78 18.87
C GLY A 91 10.32 15.14 18.77
N LEU A 92 11.02 15.11 19.91
CA LEU A 92 12.34 14.50 20.05
C LEU A 92 12.30 12.97 20.22
N GLN A 93 11.16 12.45 20.68
CA GLN A 93 10.98 11.04 21.02
C GLN A 93 10.28 10.30 19.89
N ASP A 94 10.63 9.03 19.73
CA ASP A 94 9.91 8.14 18.82
C ASP A 94 8.58 7.70 19.43
N GLU A 95 7.53 7.64 18.62
CA GLU A 95 6.20 7.20 19.03
C GLU A 95 5.76 6.00 18.18
N LEU A 96 5.04 5.06 18.81
CA LEU A 96 4.46 3.91 18.13
C LEU A 96 2.97 3.82 18.47
N ASP A 97 2.15 4.19 17.49
CA ASP A 97 0.70 4.13 17.58
C ASP A 97 0.15 3.04 16.64
N VAL A 98 -0.97 2.43 17.03
CA VAL A 98 -1.75 1.57 16.14
C VAL A 98 -3.05 2.30 15.87
N VAL A 99 -3.33 2.56 14.60
CA VAL A 99 -4.50 3.28 14.15
C VAL A 99 -5.32 2.41 13.20
N GLU A 100 -6.60 2.74 13.06
CA GLU A 100 -7.48 2.07 12.13
C GLU A 100 -7.05 2.37 10.69
N GLY A 101 -6.72 1.34 9.93
CA GLY A 101 -6.17 1.49 8.59
C GLY A 101 -6.15 0.18 7.84
N MET A 102 -5.86 0.25 6.54
CA MET A 102 -5.81 -0.94 5.69
C MET A 102 -4.85 -0.77 4.51
N GLN A 103 -4.31 -1.90 4.03
CA GLN A 103 -3.53 -1.98 2.79
C GLN A 103 -4.19 -2.91 1.77
N PHE A 104 -4.16 -2.51 0.50
CA PHE A 104 -4.55 -3.36 -0.62
C PHE A 104 -3.61 -3.24 -1.81
N ASP A 105 -3.57 -4.31 -2.61
CA ASP A 105 -2.55 -4.55 -3.64
C ASP A 105 -2.97 -3.94 -4.99
N ARG A 106 -3.20 -2.63 -4.98
CA ARG A 106 -3.44 -1.80 -6.16
C ARG A 106 -2.63 -0.52 -6.02
N GLY A 107 -1.81 -0.22 -7.01
CA GLY A 107 -1.09 1.04 -7.08
C GLY A 107 -1.75 2.08 -7.96
N TYR A 108 -1.02 3.17 -8.19
CA TYR A 108 -1.47 4.30 -9.00
C TYR A 108 -1.70 3.93 -10.47
N LEU A 109 -2.73 4.52 -11.07
CA LEU A 109 -3.02 4.35 -12.50
C LEU A 109 -2.02 5.06 -13.41
N SER A 110 -1.36 6.11 -12.90
CA SER A 110 -0.40 6.91 -13.65
C SER A 110 0.75 7.36 -12.75
N PRO A 111 2.02 7.17 -13.15
CA PRO A 111 3.18 7.69 -12.41
C PRO A 111 3.19 9.21 -12.28
N TYR A 112 2.43 9.93 -13.10
CA TYR A 112 2.34 11.39 -13.04
C TYR A 112 1.64 11.93 -11.80
N PHE A 113 1.03 11.07 -10.98
CA PHE A 113 0.48 11.45 -9.68
C PHE A 113 1.53 11.48 -8.55
N ILE A 114 2.75 10.97 -8.80
CA ILE A 114 3.85 10.93 -7.81
C ILE A 114 4.19 12.36 -7.35
N ASN A 115 4.10 12.59 -6.05
CA ASN A 115 4.48 13.84 -5.40
C ASN A 115 5.71 13.69 -4.47
N LYS A 116 6.16 12.45 -4.23
CA LYS A 116 7.42 12.11 -3.56
C LYS A 116 8.32 11.34 -4.53
N PRO A 117 9.13 12.04 -5.34
CA PRO A 117 9.97 11.40 -6.36
C PRO A 117 11.09 10.53 -5.77
N GLU A 118 11.48 10.76 -4.51
CA GLU A 118 12.54 10.02 -3.82
C GLU A 118 12.15 8.56 -3.58
N THR A 119 10.92 8.35 -3.13
CA THR A 119 10.31 7.04 -2.86
C THR A 119 9.52 6.51 -4.07
N GLY A 120 9.21 7.37 -5.04
CA GLY A 120 8.30 7.05 -6.15
C GLY A 120 6.87 6.82 -5.68
N SER A 121 6.45 7.47 -4.59
CA SER A 121 5.14 7.30 -3.96
C SER A 121 4.26 8.55 -4.08
N ILE A 122 2.98 8.34 -3.86
CA ILE A 122 1.99 9.41 -3.71
C ILE A 122 1.60 9.46 -2.24
N GLU A 123 1.78 10.62 -1.61
CA GLU A 123 1.36 10.84 -0.24
C GLU A 123 0.31 11.94 -0.18
N LEU A 124 -0.90 11.61 0.29
CA LEU A 124 -2.00 12.54 0.44
C LEU A 124 -2.30 12.74 1.93
N GLU A 125 -2.24 13.98 2.40
CA GLU A 125 -2.60 14.36 3.77
C GLU A 125 -4.06 14.81 3.85
N SER A 126 -4.79 14.27 4.83
CA SER A 126 -6.22 14.49 5.04
C SER A 126 -7.08 14.44 3.77
N PRO A 127 -6.94 13.42 2.89
CA PRO A 127 -7.69 13.35 1.65
C PRO A 127 -9.16 13.00 1.87
N PHE A 128 -9.99 13.48 0.94
CA PHE A 128 -11.27 12.84 0.64
C PHE A 128 -11.04 11.57 -0.18
N ILE A 129 -11.94 10.59 -0.03
CA ILE A 129 -11.86 9.29 -0.68
C ILE A 129 -13.19 9.01 -1.39
N LEU A 130 -13.16 9.05 -2.72
CA LEU A 130 -14.29 8.66 -3.56
C LEU A 130 -14.22 7.15 -3.84
N LEU A 131 -15.32 6.46 -3.54
CA LEU A 131 -15.49 5.03 -3.77
C LEU A 131 -16.56 4.83 -4.84
N ALA A 132 -16.16 4.42 -6.05
CA ALA A 132 -17.07 4.26 -7.17
C ALA A 132 -17.04 2.83 -7.73
N ASP A 133 -18.16 2.10 -7.65
CA ASP A 133 -18.28 0.78 -8.30
C ASP A 133 -18.71 0.91 -9.77
N LYS A 134 -17.98 1.73 -10.52
CA LYS A 134 -18.14 1.89 -11.97
C LYS A 134 -16.81 2.27 -12.62
N LYS A 135 -16.74 2.12 -13.95
CA LYS A 135 -15.65 2.69 -14.75
C LYS A 135 -15.92 4.17 -14.99
N ILE A 136 -14.90 4.99 -14.80
CA ILE A 136 -14.95 6.44 -15.01
C ILE A 136 -14.15 6.76 -16.26
N SER A 137 -14.85 7.03 -17.37
CA SER A 137 -14.26 7.40 -18.66
C SER A 137 -14.46 8.88 -19.01
N ASN A 138 -15.53 9.48 -18.49
CA ASN A 138 -15.94 10.86 -18.77
C ASN A 138 -15.68 11.78 -17.57
N ILE A 139 -14.94 12.87 -17.78
CA ILE A 139 -14.62 13.83 -16.72
C ILE A 139 -15.84 14.64 -16.27
N ARG A 140 -16.88 14.79 -17.11
CA ARG A 140 -18.07 15.60 -16.79
C ARG A 140 -18.80 15.10 -15.55
N GLU A 141 -18.85 13.79 -15.37
CA GLU A 141 -19.47 13.13 -14.20
C GLU A 141 -18.73 13.48 -12.90
N MET A 142 -17.43 13.78 -13.00
CA MET A 142 -16.55 14.09 -11.87
C MET A 142 -16.49 15.59 -11.55
N LEU A 143 -16.96 16.48 -12.43
CA LEU A 143 -16.84 17.93 -12.24
C LEU A 143 -17.45 18.41 -10.91
N PRO A 144 -18.69 17.99 -10.52
CA PRO A 144 -19.28 18.45 -9.27
C PRO A 144 -18.46 18.05 -8.04
N VAL A 145 -17.93 16.82 -8.04
CA VAL A 145 -17.09 16.29 -6.95
C VAL A 145 -15.76 17.04 -6.90
N LEU A 146 -15.10 17.25 -8.04
CA LEU A 146 -13.82 17.95 -8.12
C LEU A 146 -13.93 19.40 -7.66
N GLU A 147 -15.01 20.10 -8.04
CA GLU A 147 -15.27 21.48 -7.59
C GLU A 147 -15.50 21.55 -6.08
N ALA A 148 -16.28 20.61 -5.53
CA ALA A 148 -16.55 20.55 -4.09
C ALA A 148 -15.28 20.29 -3.29
N VAL A 149 -14.45 19.33 -3.72
CA VAL A 149 -13.16 19.01 -3.10
C VAL A 149 -12.19 20.19 -3.21
N ALA A 150 -12.08 20.81 -4.39
CA ALA A 150 -11.19 21.94 -4.61
C ALA A 150 -11.57 23.13 -3.71
N LYS A 151 -12.87 23.38 -3.51
CA LYS A 151 -13.37 24.41 -2.58
C LYS A 151 -13.02 24.12 -1.12
N ALA A 152 -12.97 22.84 -0.74
CA ALA A 152 -12.54 22.41 0.59
C ALA A 152 -11.01 22.45 0.79
N GLY A 153 -10.24 22.64 -0.28
CA GLY A 153 -8.77 22.75 -0.22
C GLY A 153 -8.04 21.45 0.17
N LYS A 154 -8.73 20.31 0.11
CA LYS A 154 -8.19 18.98 0.45
C LYS A 154 -7.87 18.17 -0.81
N PRO A 155 -6.92 17.22 -0.75
CA PRO A 155 -6.69 16.27 -1.84
C PRO A 155 -7.83 15.25 -1.98
N LEU A 156 -7.89 14.59 -3.14
CA LEU A 156 -8.86 13.52 -3.42
C LEU A 156 -8.16 12.24 -3.87
N LEU A 157 -8.54 11.12 -3.26
CA LEU A 157 -8.26 9.77 -3.73
C LEU A 157 -9.50 9.21 -4.43
N ILE A 158 -9.33 8.70 -5.65
CA ILE A 158 -10.37 8.01 -6.41
C ILE A 158 -10.06 6.52 -6.41
N ILE A 159 -10.98 5.72 -5.86
CA ILE A 159 -10.94 4.26 -5.92
C ILE A 159 -12.15 3.82 -6.75
N ALA A 160 -11.90 3.39 -7.99
CA ALA A 160 -12.95 3.00 -8.93
C ALA A 160 -12.66 1.64 -9.57
N GLU A 161 -13.63 1.05 -10.28
CA GLU A 161 -13.34 -0.14 -11.10
C GLU A 161 -12.18 0.13 -12.06
N ASP A 162 -12.27 1.25 -12.76
CA ASP A 162 -11.18 1.79 -13.58
C ASP A 162 -11.36 3.30 -13.79
N VAL A 163 -10.27 4.00 -14.04
CA VAL A 163 -10.29 5.40 -14.52
C VAL A 163 -9.48 5.45 -15.81
N GLU A 164 -10.15 5.68 -16.92
CA GLU A 164 -9.56 5.52 -18.26
C GLU A 164 -9.91 6.68 -19.20
N GLY A 165 -9.25 6.69 -20.37
CA GLY A 165 -9.55 7.62 -21.45
C GLY A 165 -9.38 9.11 -21.07
N GLU A 166 -10.40 9.90 -21.40
CA GLU A 166 -10.41 11.36 -21.21
C GLU A 166 -10.33 11.74 -19.72
N ALA A 167 -11.03 11.00 -18.85
CA ALA A 167 -11.02 11.26 -17.41
C ALA A 167 -9.61 11.18 -16.83
N LEU A 168 -8.88 10.10 -17.11
CA LEU A 168 -7.51 9.92 -16.61
C LEU A 168 -6.56 11.00 -17.14
N ALA A 169 -6.61 11.29 -18.44
CA ALA A 169 -5.75 12.31 -19.06
C ALA A 169 -5.99 13.69 -18.44
N THR A 170 -7.25 14.05 -18.21
CA THR A 170 -7.63 15.34 -17.63
C THR A 170 -7.20 15.45 -16.17
N LEU A 171 -7.40 14.40 -15.38
CA LEU A 171 -6.92 14.34 -13.99
C LEU A 171 -5.41 14.54 -13.91
N VAL A 172 -4.65 13.81 -14.73
CA VAL A 172 -3.18 13.93 -14.78
C VAL A 172 -2.75 15.36 -15.10
N VAL A 173 -3.30 15.98 -16.15
CA VAL A 173 -2.93 17.34 -16.54
C VAL A 173 -3.27 18.36 -15.44
N ASN A 174 -4.43 18.23 -14.80
CA ASN A 174 -4.85 19.14 -13.74
C ASN A 174 -4.01 18.98 -12.47
N THR A 175 -3.62 17.75 -12.13
CA THR A 175 -2.71 17.49 -11.00
C THR A 175 -1.31 18.01 -11.27
N MET A 176 -0.78 17.83 -12.48
CA MET A 176 0.53 18.40 -12.86
C MET A 176 0.54 19.93 -12.84
N ARG A 177 -0.60 20.58 -13.13
CA ARG A 177 -0.75 22.04 -13.05
C ARG A 177 -1.01 22.55 -11.62
N GLY A 178 -1.16 21.66 -10.64
CA GLY A 178 -1.45 22.01 -9.25
C GLY A 178 -2.86 22.55 -9.01
N ILE A 179 -3.78 22.39 -9.98
CA ILE A 179 -5.16 22.88 -9.87
C ILE A 179 -5.94 22.04 -8.87
N VAL A 180 -5.79 20.71 -8.95
CA VAL A 180 -6.41 19.76 -8.02
C VAL A 180 -5.41 18.67 -7.66
N LYS A 181 -5.23 18.41 -6.37
CA LYS A 181 -4.39 17.31 -5.87
C LYS A 181 -5.23 16.02 -5.88
N VAL A 182 -5.10 15.21 -6.94
CA VAL A 182 -5.88 13.98 -7.11
C VAL A 182 -4.95 12.81 -7.37
N ALA A 183 -5.30 11.64 -6.84
CA ALA A 183 -4.72 10.36 -7.23
C ALA A 183 -5.85 9.36 -7.53
N ALA A 184 -5.58 8.43 -8.45
CA ALA A 184 -6.54 7.40 -8.82
C ALA A 184 -5.90 6.01 -8.80
N VAL A 185 -6.62 5.05 -8.23
CA VAL A 185 -6.24 3.64 -8.10
C VAL A 185 -7.42 2.75 -8.49
N LYS A 186 -7.13 1.52 -8.93
CA LYS A 186 -8.19 0.54 -9.15
C LYS A 186 -8.69 -0.01 -7.82
N ALA A 187 -9.97 -0.37 -7.78
CA ALA A 187 -10.55 -1.10 -6.68
C ALA A 187 -9.91 -2.50 -6.55
N PRO A 188 -9.74 -3.01 -5.33
CA PRO A 188 -9.23 -4.36 -5.11
C PRO A 188 -10.30 -5.41 -5.47
N GLY A 189 -9.86 -6.59 -5.90
CA GLY A 189 -10.75 -7.68 -6.30
C GLY A 189 -11.44 -7.47 -7.65
N PHE A 190 -12.48 -8.27 -7.92
CA PHE A 190 -13.32 -8.26 -9.11
C PHE A 190 -14.73 -8.78 -8.78
N GLY A 191 -15.74 -8.43 -9.58
CA GLY A 191 -17.13 -8.87 -9.38
C GLY A 191 -17.67 -8.53 -7.98
N ASP A 192 -18.42 -9.45 -7.38
CA ASP A 192 -19.03 -9.25 -6.05
C ASP A 192 -17.99 -9.01 -4.94
N ARG A 193 -16.78 -9.54 -5.10
CA ARG A 193 -15.69 -9.29 -4.15
C ARG A 193 -15.22 -7.86 -4.18
N ARG A 194 -15.19 -7.22 -5.36
CA ARG A 194 -14.85 -5.80 -5.49
C ARG A 194 -15.84 -4.94 -4.71
N LYS A 195 -17.14 -5.21 -4.87
CA LYS A 195 -18.20 -4.52 -4.13
C LYS A 195 -18.03 -4.68 -2.62
N ALA A 196 -17.81 -5.92 -2.17
CA ALA A 196 -17.62 -6.22 -0.76
C ALA A 196 -16.38 -5.50 -0.17
N MET A 197 -15.27 -5.45 -0.91
CA MET A 197 -14.06 -4.76 -0.49
C MET A 197 -14.17 -3.23 -0.56
N LEU A 198 -14.88 -2.68 -1.55
CA LEU A 198 -15.20 -1.24 -1.57
C LEU A 198 -16.04 -0.86 -0.36
N GLN A 199 -17.00 -1.70 0.03
CA GLN A 199 -17.79 -1.49 1.25
C GLN A 199 -16.93 -1.57 2.53
N ASP A 200 -15.91 -2.41 2.54
CA ASP A 200 -14.94 -2.47 3.66
C ASP A 200 -14.18 -1.14 3.79
N ILE A 201 -13.67 -0.61 2.67
CA ILE A 201 -13.00 0.70 2.62
C ILE A 201 -13.98 1.82 3.02
N ALA A 202 -15.22 1.76 2.54
CA ALA A 202 -16.28 2.72 2.89
C ALA A 202 -16.53 2.75 4.39
N THR A 203 -16.62 1.58 5.02
CA THR A 203 -16.82 1.45 6.47
C THR A 203 -15.63 2.01 7.24
N LEU A 204 -14.40 1.74 6.79
CA LEU A 204 -13.18 2.24 7.42
C LEU A 204 -13.02 3.76 7.32
N THR A 205 -13.52 4.36 6.23
CA THR A 205 -13.33 5.79 5.92
C THR A 205 -14.58 6.64 6.16
N ALA A 206 -15.66 6.04 6.66
CA ALA A 206 -16.99 6.67 6.77
C ALA A 206 -17.54 7.24 5.44
N GLY A 207 -17.24 6.59 4.31
CA GLY A 207 -17.74 6.96 2.99
C GLY A 207 -18.94 6.12 2.54
N THR A 208 -19.55 6.54 1.42
CA THR A 208 -20.61 5.79 0.73
C THR A 208 -20.09 5.27 -0.61
N VAL A 209 -20.34 3.99 -0.91
CA VAL A 209 -19.98 3.42 -2.23
C VAL A 209 -21.00 3.91 -3.27
N ILE A 210 -20.54 4.68 -4.25
CA ILE A 210 -21.35 5.14 -5.37
C ILE A 210 -21.47 4.01 -6.39
N SER A 211 -22.67 3.44 -6.51
CA SER A 211 -22.97 2.36 -7.46
C SER A 211 -24.27 2.66 -8.21
N GLU A 212 -24.25 2.41 -9.52
CA GLU A 212 -25.42 2.58 -10.39
C GLU A 212 -26.54 1.57 -10.03
N GLU A 213 -26.21 0.44 -9.39
CA GLU A 213 -27.20 -0.58 -8.98
C GLU A 213 -28.16 -0.09 -7.90
N ILE A 214 -27.71 0.84 -7.06
CA ILE A 214 -28.51 1.47 -6.00
C ILE A 214 -29.02 2.86 -6.41
N GLY A 215 -28.82 3.25 -7.68
CA GLY A 215 -29.30 4.52 -8.25
C GLY A 215 -28.51 5.75 -7.81
N LEU A 216 -27.27 5.58 -7.30
CA LEU A 216 -26.39 6.69 -6.98
C LEU A 216 -25.58 7.11 -8.22
N GLU A 217 -25.52 8.41 -8.46
CA GLU A 217 -24.83 9.03 -9.59
C GLU A 217 -23.68 9.90 -9.09
N LEU A 218 -22.56 9.92 -9.83
CA LEU A 218 -21.38 10.72 -9.49
C LEU A 218 -21.71 12.22 -9.49
N GLU A 219 -22.59 12.66 -10.37
CA GLU A 219 -23.01 14.06 -10.50
C GLU A 219 -23.77 14.59 -9.27
N LYS A 220 -24.43 13.69 -8.53
CA LYS A 220 -25.21 14.02 -7.33
C LYS A 220 -24.45 13.77 -6.04
N THR A 221 -23.21 13.28 -6.14
CA THR A 221 -22.37 12.96 -4.99
C THR A 221 -21.99 14.25 -4.25
N THR A 222 -22.15 14.24 -2.94
CA THR A 222 -21.81 15.35 -2.05
C THR A 222 -20.52 15.06 -1.29
N LEU A 223 -20.00 16.04 -0.54
CA LEU A 223 -18.82 15.83 0.31
C LEU A 223 -19.08 14.84 1.46
N GLU A 224 -20.33 14.65 1.87
CA GLU A 224 -20.71 13.72 2.93
C GLU A 224 -20.66 12.25 2.46
N ASP A 225 -20.79 12.03 1.15
CA ASP A 225 -20.65 10.69 0.55
C ASP A 225 -19.19 10.25 0.43
N LEU A 226 -18.24 11.19 0.50
CA LEU A 226 -16.82 10.92 0.41
C LEU A 226 -16.28 10.47 1.77
N GLY A 227 -15.53 9.36 1.76
CA GLY A 227 -14.78 8.93 2.93
C GLY A 227 -13.63 9.90 3.24
N GLN A 228 -13.08 9.80 4.44
CA GLN A 228 -11.89 10.54 4.85
C GLN A 228 -10.91 9.65 5.60
N ALA A 229 -9.64 10.01 5.51
CA ALA A 229 -8.55 9.44 6.30
C ALA A 229 -7.53 10.52 6.63
N LYS A 230 -6.68 10.30 7.64
CA LYS A 230 -5.61 11.24 7.98
C LYS A 230 -4.51 11.25 6.92
N ARG A 231 -4.16 10.08 6.37
CA ARG A 231 -3.14 9.97 5.33
C ARG A 231 -3.39 8.77 4.43
N VAL A 232 -3.03 8.91 3.16
CA VAL A 232 -2.98 7.79 2.20
C VAL A 232 -1.62 7.79 1.50
N VAL A 233 -1.00 6.61 1.42
CA VAL A 233 0.24 6.37 0.68
C VAL A 233 -0.02 5.37 -0.44
N ILE A 234 0.37 5.72 -1.67
CA ILE A 234 0.18 4.88 -2.85
C ILE A 234 1.51 4.68 -3.54
N ASN A 235 1.88 3.41 -3.72
CA ASN A 235 3.05 2.98 -4.47
C ASN A 235 2.63 2.43 -5.83
N LYS A 236 3.59 1.87 -6.57
CA LYS A 236 3.35 1.24 -7.88
C LYS A 236 2.36 0.07 -7.81
N ASP A 237 2.40 -0.69 -6.71
CA ASP A 237 1.67 -1.94 -6.57
C ASP A 237 0.70 -1.95 -5.38
N THR A 238 0.82 -1.00 -4.43
CA THR A 238 0.05 -0.99 -3.18
C THR A 238 -0.56 0.37 -2.87
N THR A 239 -1.66 0.36 -2.11
CA THR A 239 -2.29 1.54 -1.49
C THR A 239 -2.52 1.26 -0.02
N ILE A 240 -2.14 2.21 0.83
CA ILE A 240 -2.27 2.17 2.29
C ILE A 240 -3.10 3.36 2.74
N ILE A 241 -4.19 3.09 3.46
CA ILE A 241 -5.05 4.09 4.10
C ILE A 241 -4.75 4.07 5.59
N ILE A 242 -4.37 5.21 6.15
CA ILE A 242 -3.91 5.37 7.53
C ILE A 242 -4.89 6.29 8.27
N ASP A 243 -5.39 5.79 9.40
CA ASP A 243 -6.27 6.52 10.34
C ASP A 243 -7.54 7.02 9.63
N GLY A 244 -8.39 6.05 9.26
CA GLY A 244 -9.70 6.29 8.64
C GLY A 244 -10.71 6.89 9.63
N VAL A 245 -11.63 7.74 9.15
CA VAL A 245 -12.62 8.42 10.01
C VAL A 245 -13.84 7.54 10.35
N GLY A 246 -13.80 6.26 9.99
CA GLY A 246 -14.86 5.29 10.31
C GLY A 246 -15.03 5.09 11.81
N ASP A 247 -16.29 5.01 12.27
CA ASP A 247 -16.59 4.70 13.66
C ASP A 247 -16.15 3.26 14.00
N GLU A 248 -15.44 3.08 15.13
CA GLU A 248 -15.01 1.77 15.61
C GLU A 248 -16.16 0.75 15.68
N ALA A 249 -17.35 1.20 16.10
CA ALA A 249 -18.54 0.35 16.16
C ALA A 249 -18.96 -0.19 14.79
N ALA A 250 -18.85 0.63 13.74
CA ALA A 250 -19.15 0.23 12.37
C ALA A 250 -18.10 -0.76 11.84
N ILE A 251 -16.82 -0.49 12.12
CA ILE A 251 -15.70 -1.37 11.73
C ILE A 251 -15.82 -2.74 12.43
N GLN A 252 -16.03 -2.76 13.75
CA GLN A 252 -16.21 -4.01 14.51
C GLN A 252 -17.47 -4.77 14.08
N GLY A 253 -18.56 -4.06 13.80
CA GLY A 253 -19.77 -4.65 13.22
C GLY A 253 -19.49 -5.31 11.88
N ARG A 254 -18.70 -4.65 11.02
CA ARG A 254 -18.29 -5.20 9.73
C ARG A 254 -17.38 -6.43 9.88
N VAL A 255 -16.41 -6.39 10.79
CA VAL A 255 -15.56 -7.56 11.11
C VAL A 255 -16.40 -8.74 11.59
N ALA A 256 -17.39 -8.50 12.46
CA ALA A 256 -18.29 -9.54 12.95
C ALA A 256 -19.13 -10.17 11.81
N GLN A 257 -19.65 -9.35 10.90
CA GLN A 257 -20.37 -9.84 9.72
C GLN A 257 -19.48 -10.76 8.85
N ILE A 258 -18.23 -10.36 8.60
CA ILE A 258 -17.33 -11.16 7.77
C ILE A 258 -16.93 -12.46 8.50
N ARG A 259 -16.75 -12.42 9.82
CA ARG A 259 -16.51 -13.64 10.63
C ARG A 259 -17.66 -14.63 10.54
N GLN A 260 -18.91 -14.15 10.58
CA GLN A 260 -20.07 -15.03 10.38
C GLN A 260 -20.06 -15.63 8.97
N GLN A 261 -19.73 -14.85 7.94
CA GLN A 261 -19.60 -15.36 6.57
C GLN A 261 -18.53 -16.45 6.44
N ILE A 262 -17.46 -16.42 7.25
CA ILE A 262 -16.43 -17.47 7.27
C ILE A 262 -16.99 -18.80 7.77
N GLU A 263 -17.87 -18.76 8.79
CA GLU A 263 -18.51 -19.96 9.34
C GLU A 263 -19.50 -20.58 8.36
N ASP A 264 -20.25 -19.75 7.65
CA ASP A 264 -21.24 -20.16 6.66
C ASP A 264 -20.59 -20.59 5.32
N ALA A 265 -19.33 -20.24 5.08
CA ALA A 265 -18.62 -20.58 3.85
C ALA A 265 -18.36 -22.09 3.74
N THR A 266 -18.74 -22.67 2.60
CA THR A 266 -18.58 -24.10 2.31
C THR A 266 -17.29 -24.42 1.56
N SER A 267 -16.63 -23.40 1.00
CA SER A 267 -15.41 -23.51 0.20
C SER A 267 -14.20 -22.98 0.97
N ASP A 268 -13.11 -23.74 0.99
CA ASP A 268 -11.84 -23.31 1.61
C ASP A 268 -11.30 -22.03 0.97
N TYR A 269 -11.51 -21.86 -0.34
CA TYR A 269 -11.13 -20.65 -1.07
C TYR A 269 -11.87 -19.40 -0.58
N ASP A 270 -13.15 -19.52 -0.23
CA ASP A 270 -13.91 -18.38 0.28
C ASP A 270 -13.53 -18.08 1.73
N LYS A 271 -13.27 -19.11 2.54
CA LYS A 271 -12.76 -18.93 3.91
C LYS A 271 -11.44 -18.17 3.92
N GLU A 272 -10.47 -18.59 3.11
CA GLU A 272 -9.17 -17.92 3.01
C GLU A 272 -9.33 -16.44 2.63
N LYS A 273 -10.20 -16.16 1.64
CA LYS A 273 -10.40 -14.79 1.14
C LYS A 273 -11.18 -13.90 2.10
N LEU A 274 -12.09 -14.46 2.88
CA LEU A 274 -12.76 -13.73 3.95
C LEU A 274 -11.81 -13.51 5.14
N GLN A 275 -10.93 -14.46 5.46
CA GLN A 275 -9.88 -14.29 6.46
C GLN A 275 -8.92 -13.16 6.10
N GLU A 276 -8.48 -13.08 4.84
CA GLU A 276 -7.67 -11.97 4.34
C GLU A 276 -8.35 -10.61 4.56
N ARG A 277 -9.66 -10.52 4.30
CA ARG A 277 -10.44 -9.28 4.52
C ARG A 277 -10.54 -8.92 5.99
N VAL A 278 -10.79 -9.89 6.86
CA VAL A 278 -10.82 -9.67 8.32
C VAL A 278 -9.45 -9.22 8.81
N ALA A 279 -8.37 -9.84 8.36
CA ALA A 279 -7.02 -9.47 8.76
C ALA A 279 -6.71 -8.01 8.39
N LYS A 280 -7.10 -7.58 7.18
CA LYS A 280 -6.89 -6.21 6.71
C LYS A 280 -7.73 -5.16 7.45
N LEU A 281 -8.93 -5.52 7.91
CA LEU A 281 -9.81 -4.62 8.67
C LEU A 281 -9.50 -4.59 10.17
N ALA A 282 -9.10 -5.72 10.75
CA ALA A 282 -8.89 -5.85 12.20
C ALA A 282 -7.43 -5.65 12.62
N GLY A 283 -6.47 -5.82 11.71
CA GLY A 283 -5.04 -5.68 12.00
C GLY A 283 -4.57 -4.22 12.14
N GLY A 284 -5.34 -3.28 11.59
CA GLY A 284 -5.00 -1.86 11.58
C GLY A 284 -3.68 -1.56 10.87
N VAL A 285 -3.14 -0.38 11.15
CA VAL A 285 -1.84 0.07 10.66
C VAL A 285 -1.03 0.56 11.85
N ALA A 286 0.18 0.00 12.04
CA ALA A 286 1.14 0.53 12.98
C ALA A 286 1.86 1.72 12.36
N VAL A 287 1.86 2.85 13.06
CA VAL A 287 2.49 4.09 12.63
C VAL A 287 3.66 4.36 13.57
N ILE A 288 4.87 4.30 13.01
CA ILE A 288 6.11 4.68 13.69
C ILE A 288 6.37 6.15 13.37
N LYS A 289 6.29 7.03 14.38
CA LYS A 289 6.69 8.43 14.24
C LYS A 289 8.12 8.59 14.71
N VAL A 290 8.99 9.04 13.81
CA VAL A 290 10.42 9.18 14.08
C VAL A 290 10.70 10.55 14.66
N GLY A 291 11.17 10.58 15.91
CA GLY A 291 11.57 11.79 16.61
C GLY A 291 13.05 12.12 16.36
N ALA A 292 13.36 13.41 16.25
CA ALA A 292 14.73 13.91 16.10
C ALA A 292 14.89 15.36 16.57
N ALA A 293 16.13 15.78 16.83
CA ALA A 293 16.46 17.13 17.27
C ALA A 293 16.40 18.16 16.14
N THR A 294 16.65 17.74 14.91
CA THR A 294 16.61 18.60 13.72
C THR A 294 15.87 17.93 12.56
N GLU A 295 15.33 18.72 11.63
CA GLU A 295 14.61 18.22 10.45
C GLU A 295 15.48 17.31 9.57
N VAL A 296 16.77 17.62 9.45
CA VAL A 296 17.71 16.85 8.64
C VAL A 296 17.95 15.46 9.26
N GLU A 297 18.16 15.40 10.58
CA GLU A 297 18.29 14.13 11.30
C GLU A 297 16.99 13.32 11.26
N MET A 298 15.83 13.99 11.32
CA MET A 298 14.53 13.32 11.20
C MET A 298 14.39 12.59 9.86
N LYS A 299 14.72 13.27 8.76
CA LYS A 299 14.65 12.69 7.41
C LYS A 299 15.64 11.54 7.23
N GLU A 300 16.85 11.68 7.75
CA GLU A 300 17.86 10.62 7.71
C GLU A 300 17.44 9.40 8.55
N LYS A 301 16.98 9.63 9.79
CA LYS A 301 16.50 8.57 10.67
C LYS A 301 15.26 7.90 10.09
N LYS A 302 14.31 8.65 9.52
CA LYS A 302 13.14 8.11 8.82
C LYS A 302 13.56 7.18 7.68
N ALA A 303 14.47 7.61 6.81
CA ALA A 303 14.96 6.78 5.71
C ALA A 303 15.60 5.48 6.23
N ARG A 304 16.36 5.57 7.33
CA ARG A 304 16.96 4.41 7.98
C ARG A 304 15.93 3.43 8.55
N VAL A 305 14.84 3.94 9.14
CA VAL A 305 13.72 3.11 9.64
C VAL A 305 12.96 2.46 8.48
N GLU A 306 12.71 3.20 7.40
CA GLU A 306 12.06 2.66 6.19
C GLU A 306 12.91 1.53 5.57
N ASP A 307 14.21 1.73 5.43
CA ASP A 307 15.13 0.71 4.94
C ASP A 307 15.16 -0.54 5.85
N ALA A 308 15.18 -0.33 7.17
CA ALA A 308 15.19 -1.41 8.14
C ALA A 308 13.87 -2.17 8.22
N LEU A 309 12.74 -1.52 7.91
CA LEU A 309 11.42 -2.15 7.83
C LEU A 309 11.28 -3.03 6.58
N HIS A 310 11.93 -2.62 5.47
CA HIS A 310 11.90 -3.38 4.22
C HIS A 310 12.83 -4.60 4.19
N ALA A 311 13.88 -4.59 5.01
CA ALA A 311 14.93 -5.62 5.08
C ALA A 311 14.53 -6.81 5.96
#